data_AF-A0A2X3EBI8-F1
#
_entry.id   AF-A0A2X3EBI8-F1
#
_cell.length_a   1.000
_cell.length_b   1.000
_cell.length_c   1.000
_cell.angle_alpha   90.00
_cell.angle_beta   90.00
_cell.angle_gamma   90.00
#
_symmetry.space_group_name_H-M   'P 1'
#
loop_
_entity.id
_entity.type
_entity.pdbx_description
1 polymer ?
#
loop_
_entity_poly.entity_id
_entity_poly.type
_entity_poly.pdbx_seq_one_letter_code
_entity_poly.pdbx_strand_id
1 'polypeptide(L)'
;MLATGVDVFLDIDWQGAQQIRKSMPGARSIFILPPSKDELDRRLRGRGQDSEEVIAKRMAQAVAEMSHYAEYDYLIVNDDF
;
A
#
# COMPACT_ATOMS: atom_id res chain seq x y z
N MET A 1 17.99 8.34 -14.90
CA MET A 1 17.27 7.05 -14.76
C MET A 1 15.97 7.00 -15.56
N LEU A 2 15.11 8.03 -15.59
CA LEU A 2 13.91 8.02 -16.46
C LEU A 2 14.17 8.39 -17.93
N ALA A 3 15.25 9.14 -18.23
CA ALA A 3 15.59 9.58 -19.60
C ALA A 3 16.13 8.47 -20.52
N THR A 4 16.28 7.25 -20.03
CA THR A 4 16.79 6.09 -20.79
C THR A 4 15.68 5.11 -21.20
N GLY A 5 14.40 5.46 -21.01
CA GLY A 5 13.27 4.58 -21.33
C GLY A 5 13.08 3.42 -20.36
N VAL A 6 13.56 3.57 -19.12
CA VAL A 6 13.44 2.56 -18.06
C VAL A 6 12.39 3.01 -17.06
N ASP A 7 11.36 2.19 -16.87
CA ASP A 7 10.35 2.42 -15.84
C ASP A 7 10.92 2.10 -14.45
N VAL A 8 10.59 2.95 -13.48
CA VAL A 8 11.03 2.79 -12.08
C VAL A 8 9.81 2.48 -11.23
N PHE A 9 9.83 1.34 -10.57
CA PHE A 9 8.82 0.95 -9.58
C PHE A 9 9.35 1.18 -8.18
N LEU A 10 8.56 1.84 -7.33
CA LEU A 10 8.88 2.12 -5.93
C LEU A 10 7.81 1.49 -5.05
N ASP A 11 8.24 0.59 -4.16
CA ASP A 11 7.41 0.02 -3.10
C ASP A 11 7.77 0.74 -1.79
N ILE A 12 6.95 1.72 -1.42
CA ILE A 12 7.18 2.63 -0.28
C ILE A 12 5.86 2.89 0.45
N ASP A 13 5.95 3.30 1.72
CA ASP A 13 4.78 3.68 2.51
C ASP A 13 4.12 4.99 2.03
N TRP A 14 2.99 5.33 2.64
CA TRP A 14 2.22 6.53 2.27
C TRP A 14 3.00 7.84 2.48
N GLN A 15 3.93 7.92 3.44
CA GLN A 15 4.73 9.11 3.69
C GLN A 15 5.78 9.29 2.58
N GLY A 16 6.40 8.20 2.16
CA GLY A 16 7.28 8.16 0.99
C GLY A 16 6.53 8.54 -0.28
N ALA A 17 5.35 7.95 -0.51
CA ALA A 17 4.52 8.25 -1.67
C ALA A 17 4.15 9.74 -1.73
N GLN A 18 3.79 10.35 -0.60
CA GLN A 18 3.48 11.77 -0.53
C GLN A 18 4.70 12.66 -0.87
N GLN A 19 5.91 12.27 -0.45
CA GLN A 19 7.15 12.97 -0.80
C GLN A 19 7.46 12.85 -2.30
N ILE A 20 7.31 11.67 -2.89
CA ILE A 20 7.50 11.45 -4.33
C ILE A 20 6.51 12.28 -5.14
N ARG A 21 5.25 12.34 -4.73
CA ARG A 21 4.23 13.15 -5.41
C ARG A 21 4.59 14.64 -5.44
N LYS A 22 5.19 15.16 -4.36
CA LYS A 22 5.66 16.56 -4.30
C LYS A 22 6.91 16.80 -5.15
N SER A 23 7.86 15.87 -5.15
CA SER A 23 9.14 16.03 -5.86
C SER A 23 9.06 15.66 -7.35
N MET A 24 8.12 14.82 -7.73
CA MET A 24 7.92 14.29 -9.07
C MET A 24 6.42 14.19 -9.40
N PRO A 25 5.77 15.32 -9.75
CA PRO A 25 4.32 15.35 -10.05
C PRO A 25 3.89 14.48 -11.24
N GLY A 26 4.84 14.06 -12.10
CA GLY A 26 4.58 13.14 -13.21
C GLY A 26 4.58 11.66 -12.81
N ALA A 27 4.94 11.33 -11.56
CA ALA A 27 4.87 9.96 -11.07
C ALA A 27 3.41 9.51 -10.97
N ARG A 28 3.16 8.24 -11.31
CA ARG A 28 1.86 7.60 -11.12
C ARG A 28 1.89 6.79 -9.83
N SER A 29 0.86 6.98 -9.02
CA SER A 29 0.72 6.37 -7.70
C SER A 29 -0.40 5.35 -7.71
N ILE A 30 -0.12 4.15 -7.21
CA ILE A 30 -1.08 3.04 -7.14
C ILE A 30 -1.23 2.64 -5.68
N PHE A 31 -2.47 2.65 -5.18
CA PHE A 31 -2.80 2.15 -3.85
C PHE A 31 -3.41 0.75 -3.98
N ILE A 32 -2.84 -0.23 -3.26
CA ILE A 32 -3.29 -1.62 -3.31
C ILE A 32 -4.06 -1.94 -2.04
N LEU A 33 -5.31 -2.33 -2.19
CA LEU A 33 -6.21 -2.70 -1.11
C LEU A 33 -6.50 -4.20 -1.10
N PRO A 34 -6.60 -4.84 0.07
CA PRO A 34 -7.30 -6.11 0.19
C PRO A 34 -8.80 -5.92 -0.08
N PRO A 35 -9.52 -6.97 -0.50
CA PRO A 35 -10.95 -6.88 -0.83
C PRO A 35 -11.81 -6.67 0.42
N SER A 36 -11.31 -7.06 1.60
CA SER A 36 -11.95 -6.83 2.89
C SER A 36 -10.93 -6.80 4.03
N LYS A 37 -11.35 -6.28 5.19
CA LYS A 37 -10.57 -6.34 6.44
C LYS A 37 -10.35 -7.78 6.90
N ASP A 38 -11.36 -8.64 6.72
CA ASP A 38 -11.29 -10.04 7.09
C ASP A 38 -10.25 -10.79 6.26
N GLU A 39 -10.14 -10.47 4.97
CA GLU A 39 -9.12 -11.05 4.10
C GLU A 39 -7.71 -10.55 4.46
N LEU A 40 -7.57 -9.28 4.87
CA LEU A 40 -6.30 -8.76 5.39
C LEU A 40 -5.86 -9.50 6.66
N ASP A 41 -6.77 -9.64 7.62
CA ASP A 41 -6.52 -10.37 8.87
C ASP A 41 -6.16 -11.83 8.60
N ARG A 42 -6.91 -12.51 7.72
CA ARG A 42 -6.61 -13.88 7.27
C ARG A 42 -5.19 -14.00 6.72
N ARG A 43 -4.75 -13.05 5.89
CA ARG A 43 -3.40 -13.05 5.31
C ARG A 43 -2.30 -12.77 6.33
N LEU A 44 -2.51 -11.82 7.23
CA LEU A 44 -1.55 -11.52 8.30
C LEU A 44 -1.37 -12.72 9.24
N ARG A 45 -2.47 -13.40 9.59
CA ARG A 45 -2.46 -14.65 10.38
C ARG A 45 -1.83 -15.82 9.61
N GLY A 46 -2.17 -15.95 8.32
CA GLY A 46 -1.70 -17.04 7.45
C GLY A 46 -0.19 -17.03 7.21
N ARG A 47 0.48 -15.88 7.37
CA ARG A 47 1.95 -15.81 7.33
C ARG A 47 2.62 -16.55 8.49
N GLY A 48 1.91 -16.79 9.60
CA GLY A 48 2.37 -17.61 10.73
C GLY A 48 3.60 -17.07 11.48
N GLN A 49 4.05 -15.84 11.17
CA GLN A 49 5.29 -15.24 11.67
C GLN A 49 5.06 -14.05 12.61
N ASP A 50 3.85 -13.49 12.62
CA ASP A 50 3.50 -12.33 13.44
C ASP A 50 2.70 -12.79 14.68
N SER A 51 2.95 -12.18 15.84
CA SER A 51 2.13 -12.39 17.04
C SER A 51 0.77 -11.69 16.94
N GLU A 52 -0.20 -12.08 17.77
CA GLU A 52 -1.53 -11.42 17.81
C GLU A 52 -1.43 -9.90 18.01
N GLU A 53 -0.52 -9.43 18.85
CA GLU A 53 -0.28 -7.99 19.08
C GLU A 53 0.26 -7.30 17.82
N VAL A 54 1.16 -7.95 17.07
CA VAL A 54 1.69 -7.42 15.81
C VAL A 54 0.60 -7.37 14.75
N ILE A 55 -0.23 -8.41 14.66
CA ILE A 55 -1.36 -8.47 13.73
C ILE A 55 -2.35 -7.33 14.03
N ALA A 56 -2.74 -7.16 15.30
CA ALA A 56 -3.64 -6.09 15.70
C ALA A 56 -3.08 -4.69 15.38
N LYS A 57 -1.78 -4.48 15.61
CA LYS A 57 -1.09 -3.22 15.26
C LYS A 57 -1.11 -2.97 13.75
N ARG A 58 -0.77 -3.97 12.94
CA ARG A 58 -0.76 -3.87 11.47
C ARG A 58 -2.18 -3.63 10.92
N MET A 59 -3.19 -4.29 11.48
CA MET A 59 -4.59 -4.06 11.13
C MET A 59 -5.01 -2.61 11.41
N ALA A 60 -4.65 -2.07 12.58
CA ALA A 60 -4.93 -0.69 12.93
C ALA A 60 -4.22 0.31 11.99
N GLN A 61 -2.96 0.03 11.64
CA GLN A 61 -2.20 0.83 10.67
C GLN A 61 -2.87 0.82 9.29
N ALA A 62 -3.23 -0.36 8.77
CA ALA A 62 -3.89 -0.47 7.48
C ALA A 62 -5.22 0.31 7.44
N VAL A 63 -6.03 0.27 8.51
CA VAL A 63 -7.27 1.05 8.60
C VAL A 63 -7.00 2.55 8.65
N ALA A 64 -5.93 3.00 9.33
CA ALA A 64 -5.54 4.41 9.34
C ALA A 64 -5.07 4.88 7.96
N GLU A 65 -4.28 4.07 7.27
CA GLU A 65 -3.74 4.36 5.93
C GLU A 65 -4.82 4.37 4.85
N MET A 66 -5.85 3.53 5.00
CA MET A 66 -7.03 3.50 4.12
C MET A 66 -7.76 4.84 4.03
N SER A 67 -7.53 5.81 4.91
CA SER A 67 -8.11 7.16 4.79
C SER A 67 -7.40 8.05 3.75
N HIS A 68 -6.15 7.72 3.38
CA HIS A 68 -5.30 8.52 2.48
C HIS A 68 -5.38 8.05 1.02
N TYR A 69 -6.20 7.04 0.70
CA TYR A 69 -6.35 6.49 -0.66
C TYR A 69 -6.73 7.54 -1.71
N ALA A 70 -7.44 8.60 -1.31
CA ALA A 70 -7.86 9.68 -2.21
C ALA A 70 -6.69 10.49 -2.81
N GLU A 71 -5.48 10.34 -2.26
CA GLU A 71 -4.28 11.01 -2.76
C GLU A 71 -3.61 10.27 -3.93
N TYR A 72 -4.04 9.05 -4.25
CA TYR A 72 -3.44 8.18 -5.26
C TYR A 72 -4.15 8.29 -6.63
N ASP A 73 -3.41 8.08 -7.72
CA ASP A 73 -3.95 8.11 -9.09
C ASP A 73 -4.84 6.89 -9.39
N TYR A 74 -4.49 5.73 -8.81
CA TYR A 74 -5.18 4.47 -9.05
C TYR A 74 -5.40 3.72 -7.74
N LEU A 75 -6.55 3.03 -7.68
CA LEU A 75 -6.91 2.13 -6.61
C LEU A 75 -7.05 0.72 -7.20
N ILE A 76 -6.28 -0.23 -6.69
CA ILE A 76 -6.37 -1.64 -7.08
C ILE A 76 -6.87 -2.43 -5.88
N VAL A 77 -8.03 -3.07 -6.03
CA VAL A 77 -8.51 -4.06 -5.07
C VAL A 77 -7.95 -5.40 -5.50
N ASN A 78 -7.16 -6.02 -4.63
CA ASN A 78 -6.49 -7.28 -4.90
C ASN A 78 -7.35 -8.45 -4.42
N ASP A 79 -8.34 -8.83 -5.24
CA ASP A 79 -9.39 -9.80 -4.94
C ASP A 79 -9.09 -11.24 -5.37
N ASP A 80 -8.27 -11.46 -6.41
CA ASP A 80 -7.95 -12.78 -6.96
C ASP A 80 -6.44 -13.12 -6.82
N PHE A 81 -6.15 -14.34 -6.35
CA PHE A 81 -4.80 -14.80 -5.97
C PHE A 81 -4.45 -16.18 -6.53
#